data_AF-A0A1M4MI78-F1
#
_entry.id   AF-A0A1M4MI78-F1
#
_cell.length_a   1.000
_cell.length_b   1.000
_cell.length_c   1.000
_cell.angle_alpha   90.00
_cell.angle_beta   90.00
_cell.angle_gamma   90.00
#
_symmetry.space_group_name_H-M   'P 1'
#
loop_
_entity.id
_entity.type
_entity.pdbx_description
1 polymer ?
#
loop_
_entity_poly.entity_id
_entity_poly.type
_entity_poly.pdbx_seq_one_letter_code
_entity_poly.pdbx_strand_id
1 'polypeptide(L)' 'MPTSKKQLEKLNRAKKAKAEELAQQAAGGSEAAKKKLKKLQKKIK' A
#
# COMPACT_ATOMS: atom_id res chain seq x y z
N MET A 1 4.91 6.28 -19.87
CA MET A 1 5.08 4.86 -20.29
C MET A 1 3.83 4.08 -19.93
N PRO A 2 3.05 3.60 -20.91
CA PRO A 2 1.90 2.73 -20.62
C PRO A 2 2.44 1.40 -20.07
N THR A 3 2.12 1.07 -18.84
CA THR A 3 2.48 -0.22 -18.23
C THR A 3 1.55 -1.30 -18.75
N SER A 4 2.10 -2.43 -19.21
CA SER A 4 1.31 -3.57 -19.67
C SER A 4 0.38 -4.08 -18.56
N LYS A 5 -0.76 -4.69 -18.90
CA LYS A 5 -1.72 -5.25 -17.91
C LYS A 5 -1.01 -6.16 -16.88
N LYS A 6 -0.06 -6.99 -17.33
CA LYS A 6 0.77 -7.85 -16.47
C LYS A 6 1.64 -7.05 -15.49
N GLN A 7 2.23 -5.93 -15.92
CA GLN A 7 2.98 -5.05 -15.03
C GLN A 7 2.07 -4.34 -14.03
N LEU A 8 0.88 -3.91 -14.46
CA LEU A 8 -0.10 -3.29 -13.58
C LEU A 8 -0.53 -4.26 -12.45
N GLU A 9 -0.75 -5.53 -12.79
CA GLU A 9 -1.08 -6.57 -11.83
C GLU A 9 0.04 -6.78 -10.80
N LYS A 10 1.30 -6.86 -11.24
CA LYS A 10 2.47 -6.96 -10.34
C LYS A 10 2.57 -5.74 -9.41
N LEU A 11 2.38 -4.54 -9.94
CA LEU A 11 2.39 -3.31 -9.15
C LEU A 11 1.25 -3.26 -8.13
N ASN A 12 0.06 -3.74 -8.49
CA ASN A 12 -1.08 -3.80 -7.57
C ASN A 12 -0.85 -4.81 -6.45
N ARG A 13 -0.26 -5.98 -6.74
CA ARG A 13 0.14 -6.95 -5.71
C ARG A 13 1.19 -6.35 -4.77
N ALA A 14 2.21 -5.67 -5.30
CA ALA A 14 3.23 -5.01 -4.49
C ALA A 14 2.66 -3.89 -3.61
N LYS A 15 1.69 -3.11 -4.13
CA LYS A 15 0.98 -2.09 -3.35
C LYS A 15 0.13 -2.71 -2.22
N LYS A 16 -0.54 -3.84 -2.48
CA LYS A 16 -1.31 -4.59 -1.47
C LYS A 16 -0.40 -5.14 -0.37
N ALA A 17 0.71 -5.78 -0.73
CA ALA A 17 1.68 -6.31 0.24
C ALA A 17 2.24 -5.19 1.15
N LYS A 18 2.65 -4.05 0.58
CA LYS A 18 3.09 -2.89 1.37
C LYS A 18 1.97 -2.31 2.25
N ALA A 19 0.72 -2.37 1.80
CA ALA A 19 -0.41 -1.91 2.60
C ALA A 19 -0.69 -2.85 3.78
N GLU A 20 -0.59 -4.17 3.60
CA GLU A 20 -0.67 -5.16 4.68
C GLU A 20 0.48 -5.01 5.68
N GLU A 21 1.69 -4.80 5.21
CA GLU A 21 2.87 -4.61 6.08
C GLU A 21 2.73 -3.34 6.93
N LEU A 22 2.29 -2.23 6.31
CA LEU A 22 1.97 -1.00 7.03
C LEU A 22 0.77 -1.19 7.97
N ALA A 23 -0.18 -2.07 7.64
CA ALA A 23 -1.34 -2.38 8.48
C ALA A 23 -0.93 -3.16 9.72
N GLN A 24 -0.05 -4.15 9.57
CA GLN A 24 0.51 -4.91 10.69
C GLN A 24 1.34 -4.00 11.60
N GLN A 25 2.19 -3.14 11.05
CA GLN A 25 2.94 -2.15 11.84
C GLN A 25 2.00 -1.15 12.55
N ALA A 26 0.92 -0.74 11.89
CA ALA A 26 -0.10 0.14 12.48
C ALA A 26 -0.88 -0.55 13.61
N ALA A 27 -1.17 -1.85 13.46
CA ALA A 27 -1.80 -2.68 14.49
C ALA A 27 -0.88 -2.89 15.69
N GLY A 28 0.43 -2.98 15.47
CA GLY A 28 1.45 -3.00 16.52
C GLY A 28 1.69 -1.65 17.23
N GLY A 29 0.85 -0.64 16.99
CA GLY A 29 0.92 0.65 17.67
C GLY A 29 1.79 1.71 16.99
N SER A 30 2.33 1.45 15.79
CA SER A 30 3.10 2.45 15.06
C SER A 30 2.20 3.53 14.43
N GLU A 31 2.13 4.69 15.08
CA GLU A 31 1.42 5.88 14.58
C GLU A 31 1.98 6.38 13.24
N ALA A 32 3.28 6.18 12.99
CA ALA A 32 3.91 6.49 11.71
C ALA A 32 3.37 5.57 10.59
N ALA A 33 3.18 4.28 10.86
CA ALA A 33 2.62 3.33 9.91
C ALA A 33 1.13 3.62 9.64
N LYS A 34 0.33 3.96 10.67
CA LYS A 34 -1.06 4.43 10.49
C LYS A 34 -1.15 5.65 9.56
N LYS A 35 -0.31 6.67 9.79
CA LYS A 35 -0.30 7.88 8.93
C LYS A 35 0.08 7.55 7.49
N LYS A 36 1.07 6.66 7.28
CA LYS A 36 1.48 6.21 5.95
C LYS A 36 0.36 5.42 5.27
N LEU A 37 -0.29 4.49 5.97
CA LEU A 37 -1.41 3.70 5.46
C LEU A 37 -2.59 4.58 5.05
N LYS A 38 -2.98 5.54 5.90
CA LYS A 38 -4.06 6.50 5.61
C LYS A 38 -3.77 7.36 4.38
N LYS A 39 -2.51 7.82 4.22
CA LYS A 39 -2.09 8.55 3.00
C LYS A 39 -2.12 7.65 1.75
N LEU A 40 -1.77 6.37 1.88
CA LEU A 40 -1.77 5.41 0.79
C LEU A 40 -3.20 5.09 0.33
N GLN A 41 -4.12 4.85 1.27
CA GLN A 41 -5.55 4.69 0.97
C GLN A 41 -6.16 5.91 0.27
N LYS A 42 -5.84 7.13 0.72
CA LYS A 42 -6.30 8.38 0.09
C LYS A 42 -5.80 8.59 -1.35
N LYS A 43 -4.69 7.96 -1.75
CA LYS A 43 -4.16 8.04 -3.13
C LYS A 43 -4.70 6.94 -4.04
N ILE A 44 -5.32 5.91 -3.46
CA ILE A 44 -5.95 4.81 -4.18
C ILE A 44 -7.44 5.09 -4.42
N LYS A 45 -8.09 5.82 -3.51
CA LYS A 45 -9.44 6.37 -3.68
C LYS A 45 -9.42 7.54 -4.65
#